data_AF-B1GT70-F1
#
_entry.id   AF-B1GT70-F1
#
_cell.length_a   1.000
_cell.length_b   1.000
_cell.length_c   1.000
_cell.angle_alpha   90.00
_cell.angle_beta   90.00
_cell.angle_gamma   90.00
#
_symmetry.space_group_name_H-M   'P 1'
#
loop_
_entity.id
_entity.type
_entity.pdbx_description
1 polymer ?
#
loop_
_entity_poly.entity_id
_entity_poly.type
_entity_poly.pdbx_seq_one_letter_code
_entity_poly.pdbx_strand_id
1 'polypeptide(L)'
;IGNGAHSEFQALAFKALLGITRLRLYDIDADATRKCIGNLAGKGFDITACRSSQAAVEGADIITTVTADKQFATILTDNMVGAGVHINAVGGDCPGKTE
;
A
#
# COMPACT_ATOMS: atom_id res chain seq x y z
N ILE A 1 0.63 1.06 0.68
CA ILE A 1 1.58 2.02 1.31
C ILE A 1 2.88 1.28 1.53
N GLY A 2 3.99 1.85 1.07
CA GLY A 2 5.24 1.12 0.87
C GLY A 2 5.24 0.46 -0.52
N ASN A 3 6.10 0.94 -1.40
CA ASN A 3 6.22 0.53 -2.80
C ASN A 3 7.58 -0.14 -3.06
N GLY A 4 8.15 -0.75 -2.02
CA GLY A 4 9.38 -1.53 -2.03
C GLY A 4 9.20 -2.91 -2.68
N ALA A 5 10.00 -3.89 -2.25
CA ALA A 5 10.09 -5.20 -2.90
C ALA A 5 8.79 -6.04 -2.86
N HIS A 6 7.92 -5.82 -1.88
CA HIS A 6 6.72 -6.65 -1.70
C HIS A 6 5.50 -6.11 -2.46
N SER A 7 5.52 -4.85 -2.89
CA SER A 7 4.34 -4.12 -3.33
C SER A 7 3.69 -4.70 -4.60
N GLU A 8 4.51 -5.06 -5.59
CA GLU A 8 4.04 -5.62 -6.85
C GLU A 8 3.38 -7.00 -6.66
N PHE A 9 3.93 -7.82 -5.76
CA PHE A 9 3.40 -9.16 -5.46
C PHE A 9 2.06 -9.07 -4.74
N GLN A 10 1.93 -8.16 -3.77
CA GLN A 10 0.66 -7.92 -3.08
C GLN A 10 -0.41 -7.46 -4.07
N ALA A 11 -0.10 -6.47 -4.93
CA ALA A 11 -1.03 -5.97 -5.94
C ALA A 11 -1.52 -7.08 -6.88
N LEU A 12 -0.61 -7.93 -7.38
CA LEU A 12 -0.97 -9.04 -8.26
C LEU A 12 -1.78 -10.12 -7.56
N ALA A 13 -1.48 -10.44 -6.30
CA ALA A 13 -2.25 -11.39 -5.51
C ALA A 13 -3.69 -10.91 -5.30
N PHE A 14 -3.87 -9.65 -4.88
CA PHE A 14 -5.21 -9.07 -4.69
C PHE A 14 -6.01 -8.97 -5.99
N LYS A 15 -5.35 -8.71 -7.11
CA LYS A 15 -6.00 -8.79 -8.42
C LYS A 15 -6.47 -10.21 -8.75
N ALA A 16 -5.59 -11.19 -8.61
CA ALA A 16 -5.87 -12.57 -8.99
C ALA A 16 -6.94 -13.22 -8.11
N LEU A 17 -6.93 -12.92 -6.80
CA LEU A 17 -7.81 -13.56 -5.82
C LEU A 17 -9.11 -12.79 -5.60
N LEU A 18 -9.07 -11.45 -5.59
CA LEU A 18 -10.20 -10.61 -5.22
C LEU A 18 -10.68 -9.68 -6.35
N GLY A 19 -10.04 -9.71 -7.52
CA GLY A 19 -10.42 -8.87 -8.65
C GLY A 19 -10.09 -7.38 -8.50
N ILE A 20 -9.18 -7.01 -7.59
CA ILE A 20 -8.78 -5.61 -7.39
C ILE A 20 -8.01 -5.11 -8.62
N THR A 21 -8.48 -4.01 -9.21
CA THR A 21 -7.87 -3.40 -10.41
C THR A 21 -7.50 -1.94 -10.22
N ARG A 22 -7.98 -1.27 -9.17
CA ARG A 22 -7.65 0.13 -8.87
C ARG A 22 -6.66 0.19 -7.71
N LEU A 23 -5.51 0.81 -7.93
CA LEU A 23 -4.45 0.93 -6.94
C LEU A 23 -4.15 2.40 -6.67
N ARG A 24 -4.00 2.72 -5.38
CA ARG A 24 -3.47 3.99 -4.91
C ARG A 24 -2.16 3.72 -4.19
N LEU A 25 -1.08 4.26 -4.74
CA LEU A 25 0.27 3.96 -4.31
C LEU A 25 0.89 5.17 -3.62
N TYR A 26 1.51 4.93 -2.47
CA TYR A 26 2.27 5.93 -1.73
C TYR A 26 3.49 5.29 -1.09
N ASP A 27 4.62 5.97 -1.24
CA ASP A 27 5.89 5.72 -0.57
C ASP A 27 6.56 7.07 -0.31
N ILE A 28 7.36 7.16 0.76
CA ILE A 28 8.18 8.34 1.05
C ILE A 28 9.27 8.52 0.00
N ASP A 29 9.75 7.42 -0.59
CA ASP A 29 10.61 7.41 -1.75
C ASP A 29 9.77 7.42 -3.02
N ALA A 30 9.75 8.56 -3.71
CA ALA A 30 9.05 8.71 -4.97
C ALA A 30 9.55 7.71 -6.04
N ASP A 31 10.80 7.29 -5.97
CA ASP A 31 11.41 6.39 -6.96
C ASP A 31 10.91 4.97 -6.80
N ALA A 32 10.68 4.52 -5.56
CA ALA A 32 9.98 3.27 -5.28
C ALA A 32 8.57 3.25 -5.89
N THR A 33 7.82 4.35 -5.76
CA THR A 33 6.50 4.49 -6.40
C THR A 33 6.59 4.44 -7.93
N ARG A 34 7.53 5.18 -8.53
CA ARG A 34 7.76 5.17 -10.00
C ARG A 34 8.12 3.77 -10.50
N LYS A 35 9.02 3.07 -9.81
CA LYS A 35 9.43 1.70 -10.11
C LYS A 35 8.25 0.74 -10.05
N CYS A 36 7.45 0.80 -8.99
CA CYS A 36 6.26 -0.06 -8.82
C CYS A 36 5.24 0.17 -9.95
N ILE A 37 4.94 1.42 -10.30
CA ILE A 37 4.06 1.76 -11.43
C ILE A 37 4.62 1.18 -12.74
N GLY A 38 5.92 1.36 -13.00
CA GLY A 38 6.57 0.81 -14.19
C GLY A 38 6.45 -0.71 -14.28
N ASN A 39 6.67 -1.42 -13.16
CA ASN A 39 6.54 -2.87 -13.08
C ASN A 39 5.10 -3.37 -13.25
N LEU A 40 4.11 -2.60 -12.81
CA LEU A 40 2.68 -2.93 -12.90
C LEU A 40 2.04 -2.45 -14.22
N ALA A 41 2.74 -1.63 -15.00
CA ALA A 41 2.26 -1.13 -16.28
C ALA A 41 1.85 -2.28 -17.21
N GLY A 42 0.72 -2.13 -17.90
CA GLY A 42 0.19 -3.15 -18.80
C GLY A 42 -0.40 -4.38 -18.10
N LYS A 43 -0.34 -4.49 -16.77
CA LYS A 43 -0.95 -5.61 -16.03
C LYS A 43 -2.43 -5.40 -15.73
N GLY A 44 -3.08 -4.43 -16.38
CA GLY A 44 -4.51 -4.13 -16.25
C GLY A 44 -4.88 -3.56 -14.88
N PHE A 45 -4.05 -2.65 -14.37
CA PHE A 45 -4.37 -1.83 -13.21
C PHE A 45 -4.61 -0.39 -13.65
N ASP A 46 -5.57 0.25 -12.99
CA ASP A 46 -5.69 1.71 -12.93
C ASP A 46 -4.94 2.19 -11.68
N ILE A 47 -3.85 2.94 -11.88
CA ILE A 47 -2.91 3.27 -10.81
C ILE A 47 -2.83 4.78 -10.62
N THR A 48 -3.07 5.23 -9.40
CA THR A 48 -2.88 6.61 -8.98
C THR A 48 -1.71 6.71 -8.00
N ALA A 49 -0.72 7.54 -8.32
CA ALA A 49 0.35 7.91 -7.39
C ALA A 49 -0.15 9.01 -6.43
N CYS A 50 -0.17 8.71 -5.13
CA CYS A 50 -0.62 9.63 -4.09
C CYS A 50 0.57 10.38 -3.49
N ARG A 51 0.34 11.60 -3.00
CA ARG A 51 1.36 12.45 -2.35
C ARG A 51 1.44 12.27 -0.83
N SER A 52 0.53 11.50 -0.24
CA SER A 52 0.49 11.20 1.18
C SER A 52 -0.19 9.85 1.43
N SER A 53 0.03 9.25 2.60
CA SER A 53 -0.66 8.03 3.01
C SER A 53 -2.16 8.26 3.18
N GLN A 54 -2.58 9.43 3.66
CA GLN A 54 -3.98 9.83 3.80
C GLN A 54 -4.73 9.81 2.46
N ALA A 55 -4.13 10.38 1.41
CA ALA A 55 -4.72 10.33 0.07
C ALA A 55 -4.78 8.89 -0.49
N ALA A 56 -3.83 8.04 -0.10
CA ALA A 56 -3.79 6.65 -0.56
C ALA A 56 -4.89 5.77 0.06
N VAL A 57 -5.35 6.08 1.28
CA VAL A 57 -6.31 5.26 2.02
C VAL A 57 -7.77 5.74 1.93
N GLU A 58 -8.00 7.00 1.53
CA GLU A 58 -9.33 7.60 1.54
C GLU A 58 -10.35 6.81 0.71
N GLY A 59 -11.32 6.15 1.35
CA GLY A 59 -12.30 5.31 0.65
C GLY A 59 -11.70 4.07 -0.03
N ALA A 60 -10.56 3.55 0.47
CA ALA A 60 -10.01 2.27 0.03
C ALA A 60 -10.74 1.11 0.71
N ASP A 61 -11.11 0.09 -0.07
CA ASP A 61 -11.71 -1.15 0.49
C ASP A 61 -10.67 -2.01 1.22
N ILE A 62 -9.43 -1.98 0.73
CA ILE A 62 -8.29 -2.72 1.27
C ILE A 62 -7.10 -1.78 1.42
N ILE A 63 -6.50 -1.76 2.60
CA ILE A 63 -5.26 -1.04 2.88
C ILE A 63 -4.16 -2.07 3.11
N THR A 64 -3.14 -2.07 2.26
CA THR A 64 -1.92 -2.87 2.47
C THR A 64 -0.76 -1.97 2.88
N THR A 65 -0.10 -2.31 3.99
CA THR A 65 1.15 -1.66 4.45
C THR A 65 2.30 -2.67 4.36
N VAL A 66 3.36 -2.29 3.65
CA VAL A 66 4.58 -3.08 3.42
C VAL A 66 5.81 -2.17 3.44
N THR A 67 5.86 -1.26 4.40
CA THR A 67 7.00 -0.36 4.65
C THR A 67 8.09 -1.10 5.44
N ALA A 68 9.34 -0.68 5.28
CA ALA A 68 10.49 -1.31 5.92
C ALA A 68 11.03 -0.52 7.13
N ASP A 69 10.32 0.52 7.58
CA ASP A 69 10.83 1.40 8.61
C ASP A 69 10.97 0.66 9.95
N LYS A 70 12.07 0.91 10.67
CA LYS A 70 12.38 0.34 11.99
C LYS A 70 11.95 1.28 13.12
N GLN A 71 10.90 2.05 12.87
CA GLN A 71 10.31 2.97 13.84
C GLN A 71 8.89 2.54 14.17
N PHE A 72 8.37 2.98 15.32
CA PHE A 72 6.94 2.95 15.61
C PHE A 72 6.23 3.95 14.68
N ALA A 73 6.03 3.57 13.41
CA ALA A 73 5.34 4.41 12.46
C ALA A 73 3.83 4.24 12.68
N THR A 74 3.11 5.34 12.89
CA THR A 74 1.65 5.34 12.79
C THR A 74 1.30 5.63 11.32
N ILE A 75 1.35 4.60 10.47
CA ILE A 75 1.03 4.74 9.04
C ILE A 75 -0.48 4.92 8.84
N LEU A 76 -1.29 4.32 9.72
CA LEU A 76 -2.74 4.47 9.78
C LEU A 76 -3.16 5.06 11.12
N THR A 77 -3.95 6.13 11.08
CA THR A 77 -4.65 6.66 12.26
C THR A 77 -6.10 6.19 12.25
N ASP A 78 -6.79 6.26 13.40
CA ASP A 78 -8.19 5.84 13.52
C ASP A 78 -9.12 6.57 12.51
N ASN A 79 -8.80 7.83 12.20
CA ASN A 79 -9.53 8.65 11.23
C ASN A 79 -9.27 8.26 9.75
N MET A 80 -8.32 7.35 9.50
CA MET A 80 -7.93 6.91 8.16
C MET A 80 -8.59 5.60 7.75
N VAL A 81 -9.21 4.87 8.69
CA VAL A 81 -9.82 3.57 8.46
C VAL A 81 -11.34 3.73 8.59
N GLY A 82 -12.04 3.74 7.45
CA GLY A 82 -13.49 3.74 7.44
C GLY A 82 -14.08 2.40 7.91
N ALA A 83 -15.38 2.40 8.26
CA ALA A 83 -16.09 1.15 8.55
C ALA A 83 -16.06 0.22 7.33
N GLY A 84 -15.77 -1.07 7.55
CA GLY A 84 -15.76 -2.10 6.51
C GLY A 84 -14.45 -2.25 5.72
N VAL A 85 -13.40 -1.51 6.07
CA VAL A 85 -12.09 -1.62 5.41
C VAL A 85 -11.31 -2.84 5.92
N HIS A 86 -10.73 -3.60 5.00
CA HIS A 86 -9.78 -4.66 5.34
C HIS A 86 -8.35 -4.11 5.41
N ILE A 87 -7.66 -4.35 6.52
CA ILE A 87 -6.25 -3.97 6.68
C ILE A 87 -5.38 -5.22 6.54
N ASN A 88 -4.43 -5.16 5.61
CA ASN A 88 -3.38 -6.15 5.39
C ASN A 88 -2.03 -5.52 5.79
N ALA A 89 -1.73 -5.54 7.09
CA ALA A 89 -0.51 -4.96 7.65
C ALA A 89 0.61 -6.00 7.71
N VAL A 90 1.60 -5.90 6.81
CA VAL A 90 2.62 -6.94 6.57
C VAL A 90 4.01 -6.49 6.98
N GLY A 91 4.30 -5.19 6.99
CA GLY A 91 5.65 -4.67 7.22
C GLY A 91 6.13 -4.72 8.67
N GLY A 92 5.25 -4.66 9.66
CA GLY A 92 5.61 -4.80 11.08
C GLY A 92 5.91 -6.26 11.45
N ASP A 93 7.18 -6.67 11.34
CA ASP A 93 7.58 -8.09 11.39
C ASP A 93 8.53 -8.46 12.55
N CYS A 94 8.89 -7.51 13.43
CA CYS A 94 9.75 -7.79 14.58
C CYS A 94 9.43 -6.90 15.81
N PRO A 95 9.81 -7.31 17.04
CA PRO A 95 9.58 -6.52 18.24
C PRO A 95 10.15 -5.09 18.10
N GLY A 96 9.31 -4.08 18.34
CA GLY A 96 9.68 -2.67 18.16
C GLY A 96 9.51 -2.12 16.75
N LYS A 97 8.95 -2.90 15.82
CA LYS A 97 8.58 -2.46 14.46
C LYS A 97 7.08 -2.60 14.25
N THR A 98 6.38 -1.48 14.10
CA THR A 98 4.93 -1.42 13.86
C THR A 98 4.63 -0.51 12.67
N GLU A 99 3.48 -0.69 12.06
CA GLU A 99 2.96 0.16 10.97
C GLU A 99 1.57 0.69 11.31
#